data_AF-A0A960UT98-F1
#
_entry.id   AF-A0A960UT98-F1
#
_cell.length_a   1.000
_cell.length_b   1.000
_cell.length_c   1.000
_cell.angle_alpha   90.00
_cell.angle_beta   90.00
_cell.angle_gamma   90.00
#
_symmetry.space_group_name_H-M   'P 1'
#
loop_
_entity.id
_entity.type
_entity.pdbx_description
1 polymer ?
#
loop_
_entity_poly.entity_id
_entity_poly.type
_entity_poly.pdbx_seq_one_letter_code
_entity_poly.pdbx_strand_id
1 'polypeptide(L)'
;MSNGSEKKVYIALAAALLAHLFYFHCSDTSSTGTPEEVHRDPGKYAGTYVLLPAVNPEIVILKPDGTAILQPEHGKKEIGFVRRDSRMLRIYLQDSQRPVGLFLLEDFKPDDWRGVWDNTTRILKRQ
;
A
#
# COMPACT_ATOMS: atom_id res chain seq x y z
N MET A 1 56.36 44.43 -19.48
CA MET A 1 55.87 43.49 -20.51
C MET A 1 55.01 42.46 -19.78
N SER A 2 53.70 42.53 -19.97
CA SER A 2 52.70 42.00 -19.02
C SER A 2 52.15 40.64 -19.48
N ASN A 3 52.14 39.68 -18.55
CA ASN A 3 51.67 38.30 -18.63
C ASN A 3 50.18 38.21 -18.99
N GLY A 4 49.83 38.40 -20.26
CA GLY A 4 48.45 38.41 -20.75
C GLY A 4 47.92 37.09 -21.34
N SER A 5 48.76 36.04 -21.41
CA SER A 5 48.42 34.81 -22.16
C SER A 5 47.88 33.68 -21.27
N GLU A 6 48.35 33.54 -20.03
CA GLU A 6 48.07 32.35 -19.21
C GLU A 6 46.65 32.32 -18.64
N LYS A 7 46.01 33.47 -18.42
CA LYS A 7 44.67 33.55 -17.79
C LYS A 7 43.54 33.03 -18.67
N LYS A 8 43.73 32.96 -19.99
CA LYS A 8 42.66 32.55 -20.93
C LYS A 8 42.47 31.03 -21.01
N VAL A 9 43.53 30.26 -20.73
CA VAL A 9 43.49 28.79 -20.82
C VAL A 9 42.70 28.18 -19.65
N TYR A 10 42.83 28.73 -18.45
CA TYR A 10 42.12 28.24 -17.26
C TYR A 10 40.60 28.48 -17.31
N ILE A 11 40.16 29.57 -17.95
CA ILE A 11 38.73 29.89 -18.09
C ILE A 11 38.03 28.93 -19.05
N ALA A 12 38.71 28.51 -20.14
CA ALA A 12 38.16 27.55 -21.09
C ALA A 12 38.05 26.13 -20.50
N LEU A 13 39.03 25.70 -19.70
CA LEU A 13 39.02 24.40 -19.02
C LEU A 13 37.95 24.32 -17.91
N ALA A 14 37.73 25.41 -17.16
CA ALA A 14 36.69 25.47 -16.14
C ALA A 14 35.27 25.38 -16.73
N ALA A 15 35.05 25.97 -17.92
CA ALA A 15 33.75 25.91 -18.61
C ALA A 15 33.43 24.50 -19.14
N ALA A 16 34.43 23.75 -19.60
CA ALA A 16 34.24 22.38 -20.10
C ALA A 16 33.94 21.38 -18.97
N LEU A 17 34.52 21.58 -17.78
CA LEU A 17 34.27 20.73 -16.61
C LEU A 17 32.88 20.97 -16.00
N LEU A 18 32.39 22.22 -16.02
CA LEU A 18 31.06 22.58 -15.51
C LEU A 18 29.93 21.98 -16.37
N ALA A 19 30.13 21.84 -17.68
CA ALA A 19 29.13 21.28 -18.60
C ALA A 19 28.91 19.76 -18.42
N HIS A 20 29.87 19.02 -17.85
CA HIS A 20 29.72 17.59 -17.60
C HIS A 20 28.94 17.25 -16.33
N LEU A 21 28.77 18.20 -15.41
CA LEU A 21 28.03 17.97 -14.16
C LEU A 21 26.50 18.08 -14.32
N PHE A 22 26.00 18.54 -15.48
CA PHE A 22 24.57 18.66 -15.75
C PHE A 22 23.94 17.48 -16.49
N TYR A 23 24.71 16.45 -16.87
CA TYR A 23 24.17 15.26 -17.53
C TYR A 23 23.56 14.21 -16.57
N PHE A 24 23.62 14.45 -15.25
CA PHE A 24 22.89 13.66 -14.25
C PHE A 24 21.52 14.26 -13.91
N HIS A 25 20.81 14.84 -14.90
CA HIS A 25 19.36 14.91 -14.80
C HIS A 25 18.79 13.54 -15.17
N CYS A 26 18.81 12.66 -14.17
CA CYS A 26 17.92 11.51 -14.09
C CYS A 26 16.50 12.07 -14.28
N SER A 27 15.97 11.99 -15.50
CA SER A 27 14.56 12.20 -15.74
C SER A 27 13.85 10.98 -15.16
N ASP A 28 13.60 11.02 -13.85
CA ASP A 28 12.54 10.23 -13.25
C ASP A 28 11.25 10.67 -13.94
N THR A 29 10.95 10.02 -15.06
CA THR A 29 9.59 9.85 -15.54
C THR A 29 8.92 8.93 -14.52
N SER A 30 8.72 9.47 -13.32
CA SER A 30 7.74 8.95 -12.38
C SER A 30 6.44 8.99 -13.15
N SER A 31 5.99 7.82 -13.62
CA SER A 31 4.67 7.69 -14.18
C SER A 31 3.74 8.24 -13.11
N THR A 32 3.12 9.37 -13.40
CA THR A 32 1.98 9.87 -12.64
C THR A 32 0.84 8.91 -12.93
N GLY A 33 0.93 7.71 -12.35
CA GLY A 33 -0.19 6.81 -12.23
C GLY A 33 -1.26 7.60 -11.51
N THR A 34 -2.41 7.76 -12.16
CA THR A 34 -3.62 8.29 -11.53
C THR A 34 -3.72 7.68 -10.13
N PRO A 35 -3.94 8.48 -9.07
CA PRO A 35 -4.11 7.96 -7.73
C PRO A 35 -5.12 6.82 -7.77
N GLU A 36 -4.70 5.63 -7.34
CA GLU A 36 -5.55 4.45 -7.31
C GLU A 36 -6.82 4.79 -6.51
N GLU A 37 -8.00 4.58 -7.09
CA GLU A 37 -9.25 4.95 -6.45
C GLU A 37 -9.48 4.07 -5.21
N VAL A 38 -9.56 4.69 -4.04
CA VAL A 38 -9.85 3.99 -2.79
C VAL A 38 -11.35 4.04 -2.53
N HIS A 39 -12.00 2.88 -2.61
CA HIS A 39 -13.42 2.72 -2.33
C HIS A 39 -13.65 2.40 -0.85
N ARG A 40 -14.75 2.90 -0.27
CA ARG A 40 -15.15 2.68 1.14
C ARG A 40 -16.17 1.53 1.28
N ASP A 41 -16.01 0.51 0.48
CA ASP A 41 -16.85 -0.69 0.43
C ASP A 41 -15.99 -1.91 0.05
N PRO A 42 -16.45 -3.14 0.32
CA PRO A 42 -15.77 -4.34 -0.17
C PRO A 42 -16.19 -4.69 -1.62
N GLY A 43 -17.21 -4.05 -2.20
CA GLY A 43 -17.72 -4.39 -3.53
C GLY A 43 -18.12 -5.86 -3.65
N LYS A 44 -17.60 -6.56 -4.67
CA LYS A 44 -17.82 -7.99 -4.88
C LYS A 44 -17.25 -8.89 -3.76
N TYR A 45 -16.43 -8.33 -2.88
CA TYR A 45 -15.77 -9.01 -1.76
C TYR A 45 -16.58 -8.94 -0.45
N ALA A 46 -17.86 -8.55 -0.51
CA ALA A 46 -18.75 -8.68 0.62
C ALA A 46 -19.02 -10.17 0.93
N GLY A 47 -19.06 -10.52 2.22
CA GLY A 47 -19.25 -11.90 2.65
C GLY A 47 -18.83 -12.17 4.09
N THR A 48 -18.86 -13.44 4.45
CA THR A 48 -18.39 -13.96 5.74
C THR A 48 -17.12 -14.76 5.53
N TYR A 49 -16.13 -14.50 6.38
CA TYR A 49 -14.78 -15.03 6.26
C TYR A 49 -14.29 -15.58 7.59
N VAL A 50 -13.40 -16.56 7.53
CA VAL A 50 -12.63 -17.08 8.66
C VAL A 50 -11.19 -16.60 8.53
N LEU A 51 -10.61 -16.13 9.63
CA LEU A 51 -9.19 -15.84 9.72
C LEU A 51 -8.39 -17.09 10.09
N LEU A 52 -7.45 -17.47 9.22
CA LEU A 52 -6.60 -18.65 9.38
C LEU A 52 -5.11 -18.30 9.24
N PRO A 53 -4.18 -19.10 9.79
CA PRO A 53 -4.42 -20.08 10.83
C PRO A 53 -4.73 -19.36 12.15
N ALA A 54 -5.61 -19.93 12.98
CA ALA A 54 -5.84 -19.49 14.35
C ALA A 54 -6.18 -20.71 15.19
N VAL A 55 -5.78 -20.70 16.48
CA VAL A 55 -6.19 -21.76 17.42
C VAL A 55 -7.70 -21.70 17.63
N ASN A 56 -8.22 -20.48 17.77
CA ASN A 56 -9.63 -20.16 17.89
C ASN A 56 -10.04 -19.38 16.64
N PRO A 57 -10.90 -19.94 15.75
CA PRO A 57 -11.28 -19.27 14.51
C PRO A 57 -12.02 -17.96 14.79
N GLU A 58 -11.53 -16.87 14.21
CA GLU A 58 -12.22 -15.58 14.22
C GLU A 58 -13.02 -15.40 12.93
N ILE A 59 -14.26 -14.92 13.05
CA ILE A 59 -15.12 -14.63 11.91
C ILE A 59 -15.07 -13.14 11.59
N VAL A 60 -14.82 -12.82 10.32
CA VAL A 60 -14.89 -11.46 9.78
C VAL A 60 -16.06 -11.37 8.81
N ILE A 61 -16.98 -10.44 9.03
CA ILE A 61 -18.12 -10.18 8.14
C ILE A 61 -17.89 -8.83 7.47
N LEU A 62 -17.84 -8.83 6.14
CA LEU A 62 -17.73 -7.63 5.31
C LEU A 62 -19.09 -7.37 4.66
N LYS A 63 -19.75 -6.28 5.04
CA LYS A 63 -21.05 -5.90 4.49
C LYS A 63 -20.91 -5.05 3.23
N PRO A 64 -21.88 -5.08 2.31
CA PRO A 64 -21.86 -4.26 1.09
C PRO A 64 -21.77 -2.75 1.33
N ASP A 65 -22.24 -2.27 2.50
CA ASP A 65 -22.22 -0.86 2.88
C ASP A 65 -20.85 -0.37 3.41
N GLY A 66 -19.84 -1.23 3.43
CA GLY A 66 -18.52 -0.88 3.96
C GLY A 66 -18.32 -1.21 5.43
N THR A 67 -19.32 -1.74 6.13
CA THR A 67 -19.17 -2.18 7.52
C THR A 67 -18.33 -3.46 7.61
N ALA A 68 -17.36 -3.49 8.52
CA ALA A 68 -16.62 -4.69 8.90
C ALA A 68 -16.99 -5.09 10.34
N ILE A 69 -17.22 -6.39 10.57
CA ILE A 69 -17.54 -6.92 11.90
C ILE A 69 -16.58 -8.07 12.19
N LEU A 70 -15.83 -7.98 13.29
CA LEU A 70 -15.08 -9.09 13.86
C LEU A 70 -15.93 -9.76 14.94
N GLN A 71 -16.08 -11.08 14.83
CA GLN A 71 -16.71 -11.92 15.84
C GLN A 71 -15.69 -12.95 16.32
N PRO A 72 -14.99 -12.66 17.43
CA PRO A 72 -14.13 -13.63 18.10
C PRO A 72 -14.97 -14.79 18.66
N GLU A 73 -14.36 -15.97 18.82
CA GLU A 73 -14.99 -17.10 19.52
C GLU A 73 -15.28 -16.76 20.99
N HIS A 74 -14.35 -16.05 21.62
CA HIS A 74 -14.48 -15.53 22.98
C HIS A 74 -14.17 -14.03 22.98
N GLY A 75 -15.14 -13.22 23.38
CA GLY A 75 -14.96 -11.78 23.48
C GLY A 75 -16.15 -10.99 22.98
N LYS A 76 -15.97 -9.67 22.91
CA LYS A 76 -16.97 -8.76 22.35
C LYS A 76 -16.80 -8.67 20.84
N LYS A 77 -17.92 -8.51 20.15
CA LYS A 77 -17.89 -8.17 18.72
C LYS A 77 -17.26 -6.78 18.55
N GLU A 78 -16.44 -6.64 17.53
CA GLU A 78 -15.86 -5.37 17.15
C GLU A 78 -16.43 -4.95 15.80
N ILE A 79 -16.68 -3.65 15.66
CA ILE A 79 -17.25 -3.07 14.46
C ILE A 79 -16.26 -2.02 13.94
N GLY A 80 -16.14 -1.93 12.63
CA GLY A 80 -15.46 -0.85 11.96
C GLY A 80 -15.82 -0.84 10.48
N PHE A 81 -14.84 -0.58 9.62
CA PHE A 81 -15.08 -0.38 8.20
C PHE A 81 -14.01 -1.05 7.34
N VAL A 82 -14.36 -1.29 6.09
CA VAL A 82 -13.45 -1.81 5.06
C VAL A 82 -13.25 -0.79 3.97
N ARG A 83 -12.03 -0.71 3.46
CA ARG A 83 -11.69 -0.01 2.22
C ARG A 83 -11.06 -0.97 1.25
N ARG A 84 -11.26 -0.76 -0.04
CA ARG A 84 -10.58 -1.51 -1.09
C ARG A 84 -9.96 -0.58 -2.11
N ASP A 85 -8.88 -1.04 -2.71
CA ASP A 85 -8.37 -0.52 -3.98
C ASP A 85 -8.31 -1.68 -4.99
N SER A 86 -7.57 -1.55 -6.09
CA SER A 86 -7.49 -2.63 -7.08
C SER A 86 -6.69 -3.83 -6.56
N ARG A 87 -5.83 -3.64 -5.55
CA ARG A 87 -4.85 -4.63 -5.10
C ARG A 87 -5.17 -5.26 -3.76
N MET A 88 -5.88 -4.57 -2.86
CA MET A 88 -6.06 -5.03 -1.49
C MET A 88 -7.35 -4.58 -0.81
N LEU A 89 -7.74 -5.36 0.20
CA LEU A 89 -8.70 -5.00 1.23
C LEU A 89 -7.96 -4.51 2.49
N ARG A 90 -8.44 -3.38 3.04
CA ARG A 90 -7.97 -2.80 4.30
C ARG A 90 -9.12 -2.78 5.29
N ILE A 91 -8.97 -3.47 6.41
CA ILE A 91 -10.00 -3.60 7.44
C ILE A 91 -9.57 -2.81 8.66
N TYR A 92 -10.46 -1.94 9.13
CA TYR A 92 -10.29 -1.08 10.30
C TYR A 92 -11.35 -1.48 11.33
N LEU A 93 -10.97 -1.57 12.60
CA LEU A 93 -11.86 -1.90 13.71
C LEU A 93 -11.75 -0.82 14.79
N GLN A 94 -12.81 -0.64 15.58
CA GLN A 94 -12.84 0.26 16.75
C GLN A 94 -12.37 1.69 16.44
N ASP A 95 -12.74 2.23 15.27
CA ASP A 95 -12.36 3.57 14.80
C ASP A 95 -10.83 3.83 14.74
N SER A 96 -10.03 2.78 14.63
CA SER A 96 -8.59 2.89 14.46
C SER A 96 -8.23 3.65 13.18
N GLN A 97 -7.24 4.55 13.28
CA GLN A 97 -6.65 5.23 12.12
C GLN A 97 -5.76 4.28 11.28
N ARG A 98 -5.34 3.15 11.85
CA ARG A 98 -4.52 2.14 11.19
C ARG A 98 -5.35 0.89 10.89
N PRO A 99 -5.20 0.28 9.70
CA PRO A 99 -5.88 -0.97 9.40
C PRO A 99 -5.34 -2.08 10.29
N VAL A 100 -6.25 -2.88 10.84
CA VAL A 100 -5.93 -4.12 11.56
C VAL A 100 -5.66 -5.24 10.55
N GLY A 101 -6.38 -5.25 9.42
CA GLY A 101 -6.24 -6.24 8.35
C GLY A 101 -5.80 -5.63 7.02
N LEU A 102 -4.85 -6.26 6.34
CA LEU A 102 -4.38 -5.93 4.99
C LEU A 102 -4.31 -7.21 4.16
N PHE A 103 -5.18 -7.39 3.16
CA PHE A 103 -5.28 -8.63 2.38
C PHE A 103 -5.19 -8.36 0.88
N LEU A 104 -4.30 -9.09 0.19
CA LEU A 104 -4.07 -8.92 -1.25
C LEU A 104 -5.13 -9.64 -2.08
N LEU A 105 -5.63 -8.98 -3.11
CA LEU A 105 -6.68 -9.45 -4.01
C LEU A 105 -6.15 -10.12 -5.27
N GLU A 106 -4.94 -9.77 -5.72
CA GLU A 106 -4.43 -10.10 -7.06
C GLU A 106 -3.70 -11.45 -7.14
N ASP A 107 -3.22 -11.99 -6.02
CA ASP A 107 -2.29 -13.13 -6.04
C ASP A 107 -2.92 -14.50 -5.75
N PHE A 108 -4.20 -14.59 -5.38
CA PHE A 108 -4.77 -15.81 -4.81
C PHE A 108 -6.18 -16.16 -5.30
N LYS A 109 -6.58 -17.41 -5.02
CA LYS A 109 -7.91 -17.93 -5.33
C LYS A 109 -8.99 -16.93 -4.86
N PRO A 110 -10.10 -16.77 -5.60
CA PRO A 110 -11.10 -15.73 -5.35
C PRO A 110 -11.74 -15.70 -3.95
N ASP A 111 -11.42 -16.66 -3.09
CA ASP A 111 -12.00 -16.84 -1.76
C ASP A 111 -10.94 -17.13 -0.67
N ASP A 112 -9.64 -17.00 -0.95
CA ASP A 112 -8.53 -17.22 0.01
C ASP A 112 -7.49 -16.10 -0.12
N TRP A 113 -7.67 -14.98 0.59
CA TRP A 113 -6.73 -13.85 0.48
C TRP A 113 -5.68 -13.86 1.58
N ARG A 114 -4.42 -13.97 1.19
CA ARG A 114 -3.29 -13.86 2.12
C ARG A 114 -3.06 -12.40 2.49
N GLY A 115 -2.67 -12.18 3.74
CA GLY A 115 -2.46 -10.84 4.26
C GLY A 115 -1.85 -10.82 5.64
N VAL A 116 -1.96 -9.65 6.26
CA VAL A 116 -1.58 -9.40 7.65
C VAL A 116 -2.81 -9.03 8.44
N TRP A 117 -2.95 -9.58 9.63
CA TRP A 117 -3.96 -9.25 10.63
C TRP A 117 -3.27 -9.04 11.97
N ASP A 118 -3.41 -7.85 12.55
CA ASP A 118 -2.74 -7.44 13.79
C ASP A 118 -1.25 -7.84 13.82
N ASN A 119 -0.53 -7.41 12.78
CA ASN A 119 0.90 -7.67 12.57
C ASN A 119 1.28 -9.16 12.39
N THR A 120 0.33 -10.07 12.26
CA THR A 120 0.57 -11.50 12.02
C THR A 120 0.10 -11.92 10.63
N THR A 121 0.84 -12.80 9.94
CA THR A 121 0.38 -13.35 8.65
C THR A 121 -0.88 -14.19 8.83
N ARG A 122 -1.93 -13.88 8.09
CA ARG A 122 -3.20 -14.62 8.06
C ARG A 122 -3.72 -14.79 6.63
N ILE A 123 -4.75 -15.62 6.50
CA ILE A 123 -5.56 -15.84 5.32
C ILE A 123 -6.98 -15.47 5.70
N LEU A 124 -7.61 -14.59 4.92
CA LEU A 124 -9.02 -14.30 4.98
C LEU A 124 -9.73 -15.25 4.01
N LYS A 125 -10.27 -16.34 4.56
CA LYS A 125 -10.87 -17.44 3.79
C LYS A 125 -12.39 -17.33 3.82
N ARG A 126 -13.05 -17.39 2.66
CA ARG A 126 -14.52 -17.35 2.59
C ARG A 126 -15.14 -18.62 3.17
N GLN A 127 -16.25 -18.46 3.86
CA GLN A 127 -17.12 -19.57 4.31
C GLN A 127 -18.05 -20.05 3.20
#